data_AF-A0A7K0X4V1-F1
#
_entry.id   AF-A0A7K0X4V1-F1
#
_cell.length_a   1.000
_cell.length_b   1.000
_cell.length_c   1.000
_cell.angle_alpha   90.00
_cell.angle_beta   90.00
_cell.angle_gamma   90.00
#
_symmetry.space_group_name_H-M   'P 1'
#
loop_
_entity.id
_entity.type
_entity.pdbx_description
1 polymer ?
#
loop_
_entity_poly.entity_id
_entity_poly.type
_entity_poly.pdbx_seq_one_letter_code
_entity_poly.pdbx_strand_id
1 'polypeptide(L)' 'MSPEASQVLDQLVDIAHDEARPEDAAIEWYTPDEDPPAVALGELQRAGIVQHRKDGRSVVVSLTADGIRRYV' A
#
# COMPACT_ATOMS: atom_id res chain seq x y z
N MET A 1 9.39 -11.38 -1.31
CA MET A 1 8.39 -10.70 -0.45
C MET A 1 8.11 -11.59 0.73
N SER A 2 8.07 -11.00 1.92
CA SER A 2 7.54 -11.64 3.12
C SER A 2 6.02 -11.86 3.02
N PRO A 3 5.44 -12.80 3.80
CA PRO A 3 4.01 -13.04 3.81
C PRO A 3 3.17 -11.78 4.13
N GLU A 4 3.66 -10.95 5.03
CA GLU A 4 3.01 -9.69 5.42
C GLU A 4 3.04 -8.66 4.27
N ALA A 5 4.15 -8.59 3.51
CA ALA A 5 4.22 -7.76 2.30
C ALA A 5 3.24 -8.24 1.21
N SER A 6 3.09 -9.55 1.04
CA SER A 6 2.09 -10.10 0.13
C SER A 6 0.67 -9.73 0.57
N GLN A 7 0.34 -9.82 1.86
CA GLN A 7 -0.99 -9.46 2.36
C GLN A 7 -1.34 -7.99 2.13
N VAL A 8 -0.40 -7.07 2.38
CA VAL A 8 -0.61 -5.64 2.10
C VAL A 8 -0.81 -5.40 0.60
N LEU A 9 -0.03 -6.08 -0.25
CA LEU A 9 -0.17 -5.96 -1.70
C LEU A 9 -1.51 -6.51 -2.18
N ASP A 10 -1.90 -7.70 -1.73
CA ASP A 10 -3.17 -8.33 -2.09
C ASP A 10 -4.34 -7.41 -1.70
N GLN A 11 -4.32 -6.85 -0.50
CA GLN A 11 -5.34 -5.88 -0.07
C GLN A 11 -5.38 -4.62 -0.94
N LEU A 12 -4.22 -4.06 -1.33
CA LEU A 12 -4.16 -2.91 -2.24
C LEU A 12 -4.70 -3.22 -3.63
N VAL A 13 -4.42 -4.43 -4.14
CA VAL A 13 -4.92 -4.90 -5.44
C VAL A 13 -6.43 -5.08 -5.40
N ASP A 14 -6.96 -5.68 -4.34
CA ASP A 14 -8.41 -5.81 -4.14
C ASP A 14 -9.09 -4.44 -4.12
N ILE A 15 -8.56 -3.48 -3.35
CA ILE A 15 -9.08 -2.09 -3.32
C ILE A 15 -9.00 -1.47 -4.72
N ALA A 16 -7.89 -1.65 -5.45
CA ALA A 16 -7.72 -1.09 -6.78
C ALA A 16 -8.70 -1.66 -7.82
N HIS A 17 -9.13 -2.91 -7.66
CA HIS A 17 -10.17 -3.50 -8.52
C HIS A 17 -11.58 -2.97 -8.21
N ASP A 18 -11.82 -2.49 -6.99
CA ASP A 18 -13.10 -1.88 -6.59
C ASP A 18 -13.17 -0.37 -6.90
N GLU A 19 -12.03 0.31 -6.97
CA GLU A 19 -11.96 1.74 -7.27
C GLU A 19 -12.31 2.05 -8.73
N ALA A 20 -12.92 3.23 -8.95
CA ALA A 20 -13.18 3.72 -10.31
C ALA A 20 -11.87 3.96 -11.10
N ARG A 21 -10.78 4.23 -10.38
CA ARG A 21 -9.44 4.42 -10.91
C ARG A 21 -8.41 3.75 -9.98
N PRO A 22 -7.55 2.85 -10.47
CA PRO A 22 -6.58 2.15 -9.63
C PRO A 22 -5.62 3.06 -8.87
N GLU A 23 -5.32 4.26 -9.38
CA GLU A 23 -4.45 5.23 -8.70
C GLU A 23 -5.04 5.84 -7.42
N ASP A 24 -6.36 5.69 -7.20
CA ASP A 24 -7.03 6.15 -5.99
C ASP A 24 -6.97 5.10 -4.87
N ALA A 25 -6.50 3.87 -5.16
CA ALA A 25 -6.41 2.78 -4.20
C ALA A 25 -5.36 3.04 -3.11
N ALA A 26 -5.81 3.00 -1.85
CA ALA A 26 -4.94 3.21 -0.71
C ALA A 26 -5.41 2.47 0.55
N ILE A 27 -4.45 2.11 1.40
CA ILE A 27 -4.69 1.69 2.78
C ILE A 27 -4.18 2.80 3.71
N GLU A 28 -4.98 3.13 4.72
CA GLU A 28 -4.65 4.12 5.73
C GLU A 28 -4.54 3.47 7.11
N TRP A 29 -3.42 3.69 7.78
CA TRP A 29 -3.22 3.34 9.20
C TRP A 29 -3.19 4.60 10.04
N TYR A 30 -4.09 4.69 11.01
CA TYR A 30 -4.08 5.76 12.00
C TYR A 30 -3.11 5.39 13.14
N THR A 31 -1.93 6.00 13.15
CA THR A 31 -0.80 5.60 14.00
C THR A 31 -1.06 5.64 15.51
N PRO A 32 -1.97 6.48 16.05
CA PRO A 32 -2.31 6.38 17.48
C PRO A 32 -2.98 5.06 17.88
N ASP A 33 -3.62 4.39 16.93
CA ASP A 33 -4.34 3.13 17.17
C ASP A 33 -3.50 1.92 16.71
N GLU A 34 -2.89 2.03 15.53
CA GLU A 34 -2.11 0.96 14.91
C GLU A 34 -0.98 1.52 14.03
N ASP A 35 0.23 0.99 14.23
CA ASP A 35 1.35 1.26 13.34
C ASP A 35 1.27 0.37 12.08
N PRO A 36 1.55 0.91 10.89
CA PRO A 36 1.59 0.09 9.68
C PRO A 36 2.75 -0.92 9.75
N PRO A 37 2.67 -2.04 9.00
CA PRO A 37 3.70 -3.07 9.00
C PRO A 37 4.98 -2.58 8.29
N ALA A 38 5.83 -1.85 9.02
CA ALA A 38 6.93 -1.06 8.47
C ALA A 38 7.97 -1.89 7.69
N VAL A 39 8.22 -3.14 8.12
CA VAL A 39 9.14 -4.05 7.41
C VAL A 39 8.57 -4.43 6.04
N ALA A 40 7.30 -4.85 6.00
CA ALA A 40 6.59 -5.19 4.78
C ALA A 40 6.50 -4.00 3.81
N LEU A 41 6.14 -2.81 4.31
CA LEU A 41 6.12 -1.59 3.52
C LEU A 41 7.51 -1.24 2.96
N GLY A 42 8.55 -1.43 3.76
CA GLY A 42 9.93 -1.22 3.31
C GLY A 42 10.36 -2.20 2.21
N GLU A 43 9.86 -3.44 2.20
CA GLU A 43 10.10 -4.37 1.11
C GLU A 43 9.41 -3.92 -0.18
N LEU A 44 8.11 -3.62 -0.10
CA LEU A 44 7.29 -3.20 -1.25
C LEU A 44 7.81 -1.88 -1.86
N GLN A 45 8.23 -0.93 -1.03
CA GLN A 45 8.78 0.34 -1.49
C GLN A 45 10.13 0.15 -2.19
N ARG A 46 11.01 -0.70 -1.66
CA ARG A 46 12.29 -1.03 -2.33
C ARG A 46 12.08 -1.76 -3.66
N ALA A 47 11.00 -2.53 -3.78
CA ALA A 47 10.58 -3.17 -5.02
C ALA A 47 9.88 -2.19 -6.01
N GLY A 48 9.65 -0.94 -5.61
CA GLY A 48 8.97 0.07 -6.43
C GLY A 48 7.48 -0.15 -6.60
N ILE A 49 6.86 -1.01 -5.78
CA ILE A 49 5.46 -1.42 -5.91
C ILE A 49 4.53 -0.41 -5.25
N VAL A 50 4.91 0.07 -4.06
CA VAL A 50 4.10 1.02 -3.28
C VAL A 50 4.89 2.28 -2.95
N GLN A 51 4.14 3.34 -2.68
CA GLN A 51 4.62 4.57 -2.06
C GLN A 51 3.75 4.89 -0.85
N HIS A 52 4.33 5.56 0.15
CA HIS A 52 3.58 6.00 1.32
C HIS A 52 3.81 7.47 1.61
N ARG A 53 2.80 8.12 2.17
CA ARG A 53 2.85 9.49 2.67
C ARG A 53 2.30 9.55 4.08
N LYS A 54 2.81 10.51 4.86
CA LYS A 54 2.22 10.84 6.15
C LYS A 54 1.14 11.91 5.95
N ASP A 55 -0.05 11.65 6.48
CA ASP A 55 -1.16 12.61 6.49
C ASP A 55 -1.62 12.82 7.94
N GLY A 56 -1.15 13.91 8.54
CA GLY A 56 -1.37 14.18 9.96
C GLY A 56 -0.87 13.06 10.87
N ARG A 57 -1.79 12.27 11.41
CA ARG A 57 -1.52 11.11 12.29
C ARG A 57 -1.73 9.77 11.58
N SER A 58 -1.92 9.80 10.27
CA SER A 58 -2.08 8.61 9.47
C SER A 58 -0.89 8.39 8.55
N VAL A 59 -0.65 7.13 8.22
CA VAL A 59 0.22 6.72 7.12
C VAL A 59 -0.68 6.15 6.03
N VAL A 60 -0.63 6.77 4.85
CA VAL A 60 -1.38 6.34 3.68
C VAL A 60 -0.43 5.68 2.71
N VAL A 61 -0.71 4.43 2.34
CA VAL A 61 0.06 3.64 1.37
C VAL A 61 -0.79 3.45 0.13
N SER A 62 -0.18 3.63 -1.04
CA SER A 62 -0.84 3.50 -2.35
C SER A 62 0.08 2.78 -3.33
N LEU A 63 -0.51 2.19 -4.37
CA LEU A 63 0.28 1.61 -5.47
C LEU A 63 1.00 2.72 -6.25
N THR A 64 2.22 2.44 -6.70
CA THR A 64 2.87 3.28 -7.71
C THR A 64 2.26 2.97 -9.08
N ALA A 65 2.48 3.82 -10.10
CA ALA A 65 2.11 3.49 -11.48
C ALA A 65 2.71 2.15 -11.95
N ASP A 66 3.92 1.86 -11.47
CA ASP A 66 4.68 0.64 -11.72
C ASP A 66 4.10 -0.58 -10.98
N GLY A 67 3.53 -0.36 -9.79
CA GLY A 67 2.76 -1.35 -9.03
C GLY A 67 1.44 -1.68 -9.71
N ILE A 68 0.65 -0.66 -10.07
CA ILE A 68 -0.61 -0.80 -10.81
C ILE A 68 -0.38 -1.63 -12.07
N ARG A 69 0.58 -1.23 -12.92
CA ARG A 69 0.89 -1.93 -14.18
C ARG A 69 1.19 -3.43 -14.00
N ARG A 70 1.76 -3.83 -12.85
CA ARG A 70 2.21 -5.22 -12.61
C ARG A 70 1.16 -6.08 -11.94
N TYR A 71 0.24 -5.49 -11.17
CA TYR A 71 -0.60 -6.23 -10.23
C TYR A 71 -2.10 -5.95 -10.33
N VAL A 72 -2.53 -4.89 -11.02
CA VAL A 72 -3.94 -4.52 -11.24
C VAL A 72 -4.26 -4.63 -12.73
#